data_AF-A0A430AC49-F1
#
_entry.id   AF-A0A430AC49-F1
#
_cell.length_a   1.000
_cell.length_b   1.000
_cell.length_c   1.000
_cell.angle_alpha   90.00
_cell.angle_beta   90.00
_cell.angle_gamma   90.00
#
_symmetry.space_group_name_H-M   'P 1'
#
loop_
_entity.id
_entity.type
_entity.pdbx_description
1 polymer ?
#
loop_
_entity_poly.entity_id
_entity_poly.type
_entity_poly.pdbx_seq_one_letter_code
_entity_poly.pdbx_strand_id
1 'polypeptide(L)'
;MSKKTIMSKTAKYLMLASILGTTALSVANTTVASAATANIEMVNKFKMMESEAQDSAITYVAEDGSLQVLEIPKDTKIEVRGHNDRLDVKIGKTKTKINNPKEIIFKGITVKNLVPFYTDSVEKVMLDGVNFEKGTDFSVLENLDTLLVKDSTFGATDYSLAIHSAPKLTTFEVEGSTFNADVRIYDNHALESSLISNSTIKDDVRGDNNAKGYFTDFQGNSIVRGKYQRQLTSGGMSDKAVFYINNKNDGQIGSVKYDANKIGEIKIEQKDGSKEVIEVPAGDVMTSLKDGKKEFTYTLASEGKKGPKHTVDISNALQVVFKNIKVDATISFVSPKFEIEILGFENCETELIDIAYSKTLKTIKVIGTAVSNKSGYLSVYNNKALEYMGIQDTNVNGGSGYISVYNNKKMTEFTINNTYNHGYLSAYHNGVTDLKIANSKFDDYISTDAKIEGEGKRVSFNEDPVLTIGTFKVDPYTELSKEELIDRLAIKAIDLEDGDITDKIEIIKGFEDIDFFTEGDYPITISITDSEEATVIQDLVVTVGW
;
A
#
# COMPACT_ATOMS: atom_id res chain seq x y z
N MET A 1 -15.33 -2.85 -33.79
CA MET A 1 -14.06 -3.37 -33.24
C MET A 1 -13.68 -4.62 -34.03
N SER A 2 -12.45 -4.74 -34.56
CA SER A 2 -12.11 -5.87 -35.45
C SER A 2 -11.99 -7.19 -34.66
N LYS A 3 -12.33 -8.32 -35.30
CA LYS A 3 -12.21 -9.68 -34.71
C LYS A 3 -10.78 -9.96 -34.19
N LYS A 4 -9.77 -9.37 -34.85
CA LYS A 4 -8.35 -9.44 -34.48
C LYS A 4 -8.04 -8.65 -33.19
N THR A 5 -8.70 -7.52 -32.97
CA THR A 5 -8.56 -6.67 -31.78
C THR A 5 -9.21 -7.29 -30.54
N ILE A 6 -10.34 -7.99 -30.72
CA ILE A 6 -11.03 -8.69 -29.63
C ILE A 6 -10.23 -9.93 -29.20
N MET A 7 -9.74 -10.72 -30.16
CA MET A 7 -8.92 -11.91 -29.87
C MET A 7 -7.61 -11.61 -29.14
N SER A 8 -6.94 -10.50 -29.46
CA SER A 8 -5.71 -10.07 -28.78
C SER A 8 -5.96 -9.70 -27.31
N LYS A 9 -7.07 -9.03 -27.00
CA LYS A 9 -7.41 -8.67 -25.61
C LYS A 9 -7.88 -9.89 -24.80
N THR A 10 -8.70 -10.76 -25.39
CA THR A 10 -9.20 -11.95 -24.69
C THR A 10 -8.08 -12.97 -24.41
N ALA A 11 -7.08 -13.09 -25.28
CA ALA A 11 -5.89 -13.90 -25.01
C ALA A 11 -5.03 -13.33 -23.86
N LYS A 12 -4.86 -11.99 -23.80
CA LYS A 12 -4.18 -11.32 -22.67
C LYS A 12 -4.89 -11.57 -21.33
N TYR A 13 -6.23 -11.49 -21.30
CA TYR A 13 -7.00 -11.74 -20.07
C TYR A 13 -7.08 -13.22 -19.65
N LEU A 14 -7.07 -14.16 -20.58
CA LEU A 14 -7.07 -15.60 -20.28
C LEU A 14 -5.72 -16.08 -19.75
N MET A 15 -4.61 -15.53 -20.24
CA MET A 15 -3.27 -15.78 -19.68
C MET A 15 -3.18 -15.24 -18.24
N LEU A 16 -3.69 -14.03 -18.01
CA LEU A 16 -3.79 -13.43 -16.66
C LEU A 16 -4.68 -14.24 -15.71
N ALA A 17 -5.78 -14.82 -16.19
CA ALA A 17 -6.68 -15.65 -15.40
C ALA A 17 -6.11 -17.04 -15.06
N SER A 18 -5.21 -17.59 -15.88
CA SER A 18 -4.43 -18.80 -15.51
C SER A 18 -3.26 -18.48 -14.58
N ILE A 19 -2.73 -17.25 -14.62
CA ILE A 19 -1.66 -16.78 -13.72
C ILE A 19 -2.19 -16.56 -12.29
N LEU A 20 -3.42 -16.06 -12.13
CA LEU A 20 -4.06 -15.76 -10.83
C LEU A 20 -4.75 -16.98 -10.18
N GLY A 21 -4.15 -18.16 -10.27
CA GLY A 21 -4.61 -19.38 -9.60
C GLY A 21 -4.58 -19.33 -8.08
N THR A 22 -5.33 -18.40 -7.47
CA THR A 22 -6.05 -18.50 -6.19
C THR A 22 -7.00 -17.31 -5.87
N THR A 23 -7.23 -16.31 -6.73
CA THR A 23 -8.15 -15.19 -6.37
C THR A 23 -9.10 -14.66 -7.44
N ALA A 24 -9.13 -15.17 -8.67
CA ALA A 24 -10.06 -14.68 -9.70
C ALA A 24 -11.38 -15.46 -9.76
N LEU A 25 -12.26 -15.29 -8.76
CA LEU A 25 -13.62 -15.85 -8.76
C LEU A 25 -14.67 -14.75 -8.51
N SER A 26 -14.70 -13.72 -9.36
CA SER A 26 -15.77 -12.71 -9.32
C SER A 26 -15.98 -11.88 -10.60
N VAL A 27 -15.71 -12.39 -11.80
CA VAL A 27 -16.15 -11.68 -13.03
C VAL A 27 -16.60 -12.66 -14.11
N ALA A 28 -17.83 -13.16 -14.02
CA ALA A 28 -18.49 -13.80 -15.15
C ALA A 28 -20.02 -13.70 -15.04
N ASN A 29 -20.57 -12.56 -15.44
CA ASN A 29 -21.93 -12.49 -15.94
C ASN A 29 -21.98 -11.48 -17.09
N THR A 30 -21.74 -11.96 -18.31
CA THR A 30 -22.47 -11.53 -19.52
C THR A 30 -22.10 -12.41 -20.71
N THR A 31 -23.14 -12.80 -21.42
CA THR A 31 -23.20 -13.73 -22.55
C THR A 31 -22.53 -13.22 -23.82
N VAL A 32 -21.54 -13.94 -24.37
CA VAL A 32 -21.40 -14.09 -25.83
C VAL A 32 -20.77 -15.44 -26.19
N ALA A 33 -21.61 -16.43 -26.51
CA ALA A 33 -21.19 -17.70 -27.08
C ALA A 33 -20.90 -17.52 -28.59
N SER A 34 -19.63 -17.65 -29.00
CA SER A 34 -19.18 -18.07 -30.36
C SER A 34 -17.67 -17.87 -30.62
N ALA A 35 -16.87 -17.52 -29.62
CA ALA A 35 -15.39 -17.55 -29.68
C ALA A 35 -14.75 -18.74 -28.94
N ALA A 36 -15.58 -19.64 -28.37
CA ALA A 36 -15.13 -20.65 -27.41
C ALA A 36 -14.40 -21.85 -28.02
N THR A 37 -14.65 -22.24 -29.28
CA THR A 37 -14.13 -23.51 -29.80
C THR A 37 -12.68 -23.47 -30.29
N ALA A 38 -12.14 -22.32 -30.71
CA ALA A 38 -10.73 -22.21 -31.12
C ALA A 38 -9.75 -21.96 -29.94
N ASN A 39 -10.29 -21.62 -28.76
CA ASN A 39 -9.50 -21.29 -27.58
C ASN A 39 -9.49 -22.42 -26.54
N ILE A 40 -10.43 -23.37 -26.62
CA ILE A 40 -10.45 -24.56 -25.76
C ILE A 40 -9.29 -25.51 -26.09
N GLU A 41 -8.84 -25.61 -27.34
CA GLU A 41 -7.72 -26.49 -27.70
C GLU A 41 -6.36 -25.96 -27.22
N MET A 42 -6.17 -24.62 -27.21
CA MET A 42 -4.97 -23.97 -26.67
C MET A 42 -4.99 -23.91 -25.14
N VAL A 43 -6.15 -23.62 -24.53
CA VAL A 43 -6.35 -23.71 -23.06
C VAL A 43 -6.23 -25.14 -22.57
N ASN A 44 -6.72 -26.14 -23.31
CA ASN A 44 -6.49 -27.54 -22.98
C ASN A 44 -5.02 -27.94 -23.20
N LYS A 45 -4.32 -27.38 -24.19
CA LYS A 45 -2.85 -27.54 -24.30
C LYS A 45 -2.09 -26.91 -23.13
N PHE A 46 -2.48 -25.72 -22.66
CA PHE A 46 -1.87 -25.08 -21.48
C PHE A 46 -2.24 -25.79 -20.16
N LYS A 47 -3.48 -26.26 -19.99
CA LYS A 47 -3.88 -27.11 -18.86
C LYS A 47 -3.22 -28.49 -18.90
N MET A 48 -2.98 -29.03 -20.09
CA MET A 48 -2.16 -30.24 -20.27
C MET A 48 -0.67 -29.96 -19.98
N MET A 49 -0.16 -28.75 -20.26
CA MET A 49 1.17 -28.33 -19.81
C MET A 49 1.25 -28.23 -18.27
N GLU A 50 0.19 -27.91 -17.55
CA GLU A 50 0.19 -28.00 -16.08
C GLU A 50 0.13 -29.45 -15.57
N SER A 51 -0.58 -30.35 -16.27
CA SER A 51 -0.75 -31.75 -15.83
C SER A 51 0.36 -32.71 -16.28
N GLU A 52 1.17 -32.34 -17.27
CA GLU A 52 2.30 -33.15 -17.80
C GLU A 52 3.65 -32.40 -17.80
N ALA A 53 3.75 -31.18 -17.26
CA ALA A 53 5.04 -30.49 -17.16
C ALA A 53 6.00 -31.26 -16.26
N GLN A 54 7.14 -31.64 -16.84
CA GLN A 54 8.29 -32.07 -16.07
C GLN A 54 8.74 -30.97 -15.10
N ASP A 55 9.12 -31.37 -13.90
CA ASP A 55 9.60 -30.48 -12.83
C ASP A 55 10.83 -29.65 -13.23
N SER A 56 11.53 -29.98 -14.34
CA SER A 56 12.74 -29.30 -14.79
C SER A 56 12.91 -29.37 -16.31
N ALA A 57 12.64 -28.27 -17.04
CA ALA A 57 12.70 -28.25 -18.51
C ALA A 57 12.83 -26.84 -19.09
N ILE A 58 13.18 -26.78 -20.38
CA ILE A 58 12.96 -25.62 -21.25
C ILE A 58 11.94 -25.99 -22.31
N THR A 59 10.76 -25.38 -22.26
CA THR A 59 9.71 -25.53 -23.26
C THR A 59 9.73 -24.34 -24.19
N TYR A 60 9.63 -24.55 -25.49
CA TYR A 60 9.63 -23.44 -26.45
C TYR A 60 8.77 -23.70 -27.68
N VAL A 61 8.29 -22.62 -28.29
CA VAL A 61 7.63 -22.66 -29.60
C VAL A 61 8.66 -22.38 -30.67
N ALA A 62 8.92 -23.37 -31.53
CA ALA A 62 9.85 -23.25 -32.65
C ALA A 62 9.30 -22.37 -33.79
N GLU A 63 10.15 -22.06 -34.75
CA GLU A 63 9.81 -21.17 -35.89
C GLU A 63 8.60 -21.67 -36.70
N ASP A 64 8.43 -22.99 -36.82
CA ASP A 64 7.30 -23.65 -37.48
C ASP A 64 6.01 -23.69 -36.64
N GLY A 65 6.04 -23.12 -35.43
CA GLY A 65 4.94 -23.11 -34.47
C GLY A 65 4.80 -24.41 -33.66
N SER A 66 5.70 -25.38 -33.83
CA SER A 66 5.69 -26.61 -33.05
C SER A 66 6.17 -26.35 -31.62
N LEU A 67 5.54 -27.03 -30.66
CA LEU A 67 5.99 -27.04 -29.27
C LEU A 67 7.11 -28.06 -29.11
N GLN A 68 8.21 -27.63 -28.50
CA GLN A 68 9.38 -28.44 -28.24
C GLN A 68 9.69 -28.40 -26.75
N VAL A 69 10.22 -29.52 -26.22
CA VAL A 69 10.62 -29.65 -24.83
C VAL A 69 12.07 -30.14 -24.79
N LEU A 70 12.93 -29.37 -24.13
CA LEU A 70 14.27 -29.79 -23.76
C LEU A 70 14.25 -30.16 -22.27
N GLU A 71 14.18 -31.47 -22.02
CA GLU A 71 14.22 -32.01 -20.66
C GLU A 71 15.56 -31.70 -20.01
N ILE A 72 15.51 -31.27 -18.75
CA ILE A 72 16.71 -31.03 -17.95
C ILE A 72 16.65 -31.98 -16.76
N PRO A 73 17.67 -32.83 -16.55
CA PRO A 73 17.65 -33.70 -15.39
C PRO A 73 17.60 -32.86 -14.11
N LYS A 74 16.75 -33.26 -13.17
CA LYS A 74 16.58 -32.58 -11.88
C LYS A 74 17.93 -32.28 -11.21
N ASP A 75 18.02 -31.12 -10.57
CA ASP A 75 19.23 -30.60 -9.91
C ASP A 75 20.43 -30.35 -10.84
N THR A 76 20.26 -30.49 -12.16
CA THR A 76 21.32 -30.18 -13.11
C THR A 76 21.44 -28.69 -13.32
N LYS A 77 22.65 -28.18 -13.12
CA LYS A 77 23.00 -26.80 -13.42
C LYS A 77 23.35 -26.66 -14.89
N ILE A 78 22.67 -25.75 -15.60
CA ILE A 78 22.88 -25.48 -17.01
C ILE A 78 23.62 -24.15 -17.24
N GLU A 79 24.24 -24.01 -18.42
CA GLU A 79 24.69 -22.71 -18.93
C GLU A 79 23.79 -22.35 -20.12
N VAL A 80 23.31 -21.11 -20.18
CA VAL A 80 22.46 -20.61 -21.28
C VAL A 80 23.11 -19.37 -21.85
N ARG A 81 23.21 -19.30 -23.17
CA ARG A 81 23.75 -18.13 -23.87
C ARG A 81 22.80 -17.66 -24.95
N GLY A 82 22.39 -16.40 -24.85
CA GLY A 82 21.60 -15.73 -25.87
C GLY A 82 22.43 -15.29 -27.08
N HIS A 83 21.84 -15.47 -28.26
CA HIS A 83 22.25 -14.91 -29.54
C HIS A 83 21.00 -14.36 -30.24
N ASN A 84 21.17 -13.42 -31.18
CA ASN A 84 20.06 -12.82 -31.93
C ASN A 84 19.07 -13.85 -32.52
N ASP A 85 19.60 -14.97 -33.02
CA ASP A 85 18.85 -16.00 -33.74
C ASP A 85 18.63 -17.29 -32.94
N ARG A 86 19.20 -17.43 -31.73
CA ARG A 86 19.13 -18.70 -30.98
C ARG A 86 19.51 -18.60 -29.51
N LEU A 87 19.15 -19.65 -28.77
CA LEU A 87 19.74 -19.96 -27.47
C LEU A 87 20.66 -21.17 -27.56
N ASP A 88 21.87 -21.03 -27.05
CA ASP A 88 22.79 -22.15 -26.82
C ASP A 88 22.60 -22.62 -25.36
N VAL A 89 22.08 -23.84 -25.17
CA VAL A 89 21.86 -24.47 -23.87
C VAL A 89 22.89 -25.58 -23.68
N LYS A 90 23.66 -25.52 -22.59
CA LYS A 90 24.65 -26.54 -22.24
C LYS A 90 24.26 -27.27 -20.97
N ILE A 91 24.11 -28.58 -21.10
CA ILE A 91 23.77 -29.51 -20.02
C ILE A 91 24.96 -30.47 -19.87
N GLY A 92 25.78 -30.25 -18.84
CA GLY A 92 27.05 -30.97 -18.67
C GLY A 92 28.01 -30.77 -19.86
N LYS A 93 28.25 -31.82 -20.64
CA LYS A 93 29.08 -31.77 -21.87
C LYS A 93 28.26 -31.57 -23.15
N THR A 94 26.94 -31.76 -23.08
CA THR A 94 26.04 -31.66 -24.23
C THR A 94 25.67 -30.21 -24.48
N LYS A 95 25.65 -29.81 -25.75
CA LYS A 95 25.16 -28.49 -26.19
C LYS A 95 23.99 -28.68 -27.13
N THR A 96 22.87 -28.04 -26.81
CA THR A 96 21.66 -27.99 -27.60
C THR A 96 21.46 -26.57 -28.10
N LYS A 97 21.05 -26.40 -29.36
CA LYS A 97 20.69 -25.11 -29.92
C LYS A 97 19.18 -25.03 -30.06
N ILE A 98 18.60 -23.94 -29.59
CA ILE A 98 17.19 -23.60 -29.78
C ILE A 98 17.17 -22.44 -30.77
N ASN A 99 16.89 -22.71 -32.04
CA ASN A 99 16.92 -21.69 -33.09
C ASN A 99 15.56 -21.00 -33.21
N ASN A 100 15.60 -19.67 -33.36
CA ASN A 100 14.45 -18.78 -33.57
C ASN A 100 13.21 -19.07 -32.69
N PRO A 101 13.35 -19.27 -31.36
CA PRO A 101 12.20 -19.53 -30.52
C PRO A 101 11.29 -18.30 -30.44
N LYS A 102 9.97 -18.49 -30.52
CA LYS A 102 8.98 -17.41 -30.35
C LYS A 102 8.54 -17.24 -28.90
N GLU A 103 8.28 -18.33 -28.21
CA GLU A 103 7.89 -18.34 -26.80
C GLU A 103 8.80 -19.32 -26.06
N ILE A 104 9.24 -18.96 -24.85
CA ILE A 104 10.11 -19.83 -24.05
C ILE A 104 9.63 -19.83 -22.60
N ILE A 105 9.58 -21.02 -22.01
CA ILE A 105 9.33 -21.26 -20.60
C ILE A 105 10.54 -22.00 -20.03
N PHE A 106 11.19 -21.39 -19.05
CA PHE A 106 12.19 -22.05 -18.20
C PHE A 106 11.49 -22.48 -16.92
N LYS A 107 11.48 -23.79 -16.61
CA LYS A 107 10.78 -24.32 -15.44
C LYS A 107 11.70 -25.14 -14.56
N GLY A 108 11.79 -24.82 -13.27
CA GLY A 108 12.42 -25.64 -12.22
C GLY A 108 13.88 -26.00 -12.48
N ILE A 109 14.67 -25.07 -13.03
CA ILE A 109 16.06 -25.29 -13.43
C ILE A 109 17.03 -24.38 -12.69
N THR A 110 18.30 -24.78 -12.60
CA THR A 110 19.37 -23.91 -12.09
C THR A 110 20.29 -23.45 -13.22
N VAL A 111 20.50 -22.14 -13.36
CA VAL A 111 21.29 -21.52 -14.43
C VAL A 111 22.55 -20.89 -13.86
N LYS A 112 23.73 -21.37 -14.28
CA LYS A 112 25.04 -20.90 -13.77
C LYS A 112 25.45 -19.53 -14.31
N ASN A 113 25.31 -19.36 -15.62
CA ASN A 113 25.77 -18.20 -16.36
C ASN A 113 24.69 -17.88 -17.41
N LEU A 114 23.91 -16.84 -17.17
CA LEU A 114 23.07 -16.20 -18.18
C LEU A 114 23.29 -14.69 -18.06
N VAL A 115 24.37 -14.21 -18.66
CA VAL A 115 24.85 -12.83 -18.41
C VAL A 115 24.31 -11.85 -19.46
N PRO A 116 23.95 -12.29 -20.67
CA PRO A 116 22.80 -11.63 -21.32
C PRO A 116 21.96 -12.51 -22.26
N PHE A 117 20.69 -12.16 -22.36
CA PHE A 117 19.66 -12.80 -23.18
C PHE A 117 19.24 -11.84 -24.32
N TYR A 118 19.67 -12.13 -25.55
CA TYR A 118 19.54 -11.26 -26.75
C TYR A 118 18.82 -11.93 -27.93
N THR A 119 17.76 -12.70 -27.70
CA THR A 119 17.14 -13.47 -28.81
C THR A 119 15.99 -12.67 -29.45
N ASP A 120 16.26 -12.01 -30.57
CA ASP A 120 15.32 -11.10 -31.25
C ASP A 120 14.02 -11.78 -31.65
N SER A 121 14.04 -13.07 -31.96
CA SER A 121 12.84 -13.84 -32.35
C SER A 121 11.84 -14.07 -31.22
N VAL A 122 12.26 -13.89 -29.96
CA VAL A 122 11.43 -14.20 -28.80
C VAL A 122 10.42 -13.09 -28.57
N GLU A 123 9.15 -13.48 -28.56
CA GLU A 123 8.00 -12.65 -28.23
C GLU A 123 7.63 -12.78 -26.75
N LYS A 124 7.81 -13.97 -26.13
CA LYS A 124 7.46 -14.21 -24.73
C LYS A 124 8.48 -15.05 -23.97
N VAL A 125 8.75 -14.66 -22.73
CA VAL A 125 9.56 -15.45 -21.79
C VAL A 125 8.81 -15.64 -20.47
N MET A 126 8.82 -16.86 -19.95
CA MET A 126 8.37 -17.19 -18.61
C MET A 126 9.50 -17.89 -17.85
N LEU A 127 9.73 -17.44 -16.63
CA LEU A 127 10.65 -18.05 -15.66
C LEU A 127 9.80 -18.57 -14.50
N ASP A 128 9.78 -19.87 -14.27
CA ASP A 128 8.97 -20.52 -13.24
C ASP A 128 9.84 -21.43 -12.38
N GLY A 129 10.09 -21.07 -11.12
CA GLY A 129 10.96 -21.85 -10.25
C GLY A 129 12.43 -21.87 -10.72
N VAL A 130 12.91 -20.82 -11.41
CA VAL A 130 14.27 -20.78 -11.95
C VAL A 130 15.24 -20.21 -10.93
N ASN A 131 16.34 -20.90 -10.69
CA ASN A 131 17.41 -20.45 -9.80
C ASN A 131 18.64 -20.00 -10.62
N PHE A 132 18.82 -18.69 -10.77
CA PHE A 132 20.03 -18.13 -11.36
C PHE A 132 21.11 -17.94 -10.30
N GLU A 133 22.28 -18.55 -10.50
CA GLU A 133 23.43 -18.37 -9.59
C GLU A 133 24.01 -16.94 -9.67
N LYS A 134 23.69 -16.21 -10.73
CA LYS A 134 24.17 -14.86 -11.05
C LYS A 134 22.99 -13.98 -11.46
N GLY A 135 23.24 -12.68 -11.60
CA GLY A 135 22.29 -11.78 -12.25
C GLY A 135 22.08 -12.12 -13.71
N THR A 136 20.94 -11.69 -14.26
CA THR A 136 20.62 -11.87 -15.67
C THR A 136 20.10 -10.59 -16.32
N ASP A 137 20.32 -10.49 -17.63
CA ASP A 137 20.04 -9.33 -18.44
C ASP A 137 19.18 -9.72 -19.64
N PHE A 138 17.99 -9.13 -19.74
CA PHE A 138 17.08 -9.20 -20.87
C PHE A 138 17.19 -7.90 -21.66
N SER A 139 18.15 -7.86 -22.59
CA SER A 139 18.48 -6.66 -23.33
C SER A 139 18.33 -6.85 -24.82
N VAL A 140 18.03 -5.77 -25.53
CA VAL A 140 17.96 -5.75 -27.00
C VAL A 140 17.05 -6.87 -27.53
N LEU A 141 15.84 -6.97 -26.99
CA LEU A 141 14.85 -7.97 -27.40
C LEU A 141 13.79 -7.29 -28.25
N GLU A 142 14.04 -7.20 -29.55
CA GLU A 142 13.21 -6.41 -30.48
C GLU A 142 11.74 -6.83 -30.53
N ASN A 143 11.45 -8.12 -30.31
CA ASN A 143 10.10 -8.67 -30.41
C ASN A 143 9.46 -9.04 -29.06
N LEU A 144 10.18 -8.96 -27.94
CA LEU A 144 9.65 -9.35 -26.64
C LEU A 144 8.48 -8.43 -26.27
N ASP A 145 7.30 -9.02 -26.08
CA ASP A 145 6.09 -8.32 -25.62
C ASP A 145 5.72 -8.65 -24.17
N THR A 146 6.19 -9.79 -23.65
CA THR A 146 5.82 -10.33 -22.33
C THR A 146 7.02 -11.00 -21.65
N LEU A 147 7.35 -10.56 -20.42
CA LEU A 147 8.25 -11.27 -19.50
C LEU A 147 7.51 -11.57 -18.20
N LEU A 148 7.40 -12.86 -17.85
CA LEU A 148 6.81 -13.34 -16.61
C LEU A 148 7.87 -14.02 -15.75
N VAL A 149 7.88 -13.72 -14.46
CA VAL A 149 8.81 -14.30 -13.49
C VAL A 149 8.03 -14.80 -12.28
N LYS A 150 8.17 -16.07 -11.95
CA LYS A 150 7.45 -16.72 -10.87
C LYS A 150 8.38 -17.62 -10.07
N ASP A 151 8.27 -17.55 -8.75
CA ASP A 151 8.95 -18.42 -7.79
C ASP A 151 10.45 -18.60 -8.06
N SER A 152 11.07 -17.57 -8.65
CA SER A 152 12.43 -17.63 -9.20
C SER A 152 13.41 -16.90 -8.28
N THR A 153 14.68 -17.32 -8.27
CA THR A 153 15.74 -16.69 -7.48
C THR A 153 16.86 -16.20 -8.39
N PHE A 154 17.33 -14.98 -8.15
CA PHE A 154 18.37 -14.33 -8.93
C PHE A 154 19.57 -14.00 -8.05
N GLY A 155 20.74 -14.56 -8.38
CA GLY A 155 22.02 -14.19 -7.77
C GLY A 155 22.42 -12.75 -8.07
N ALA A 156 23.63 -12.36 -7.66
CA ALA A 156 24.16 -11.03 -7.88
C ALA A 156 25.35 -11.06 -8.85
N THR A 157 25.37 -10.11 -9.78
CA THR A 157 26.59 -9.65 -10.45
C THR A 157 26.71 -8.15 -10.20
N ASP A 158 26.22 -7.33 -11.13
CA ASP A 158 25.99 -5.88 -10.93
C ASP A 158 24.52 -5.55 -10.64
N TYR A 159 23.63 -6.50 -10.92
CA TYR A 159 22.18 -6.52 -10.70
C TYR A 159 21.75 -7.98 -10.58
N SER A 160 20.52 -8.21 -10.12
CA SER A 160 19.87 -9.53 -10.17
C SER A 160 19.08 -9.72 -11.45
N LEU A 161 18.37 -8.67 -11.90
CA LEU A 161 17.62 -8.68 -13.14
C LEU A 161 17.72 -7.31 -13.79
N ALA A 162 18.07 -7.25 -15.07
CA ALA A 162 17.87 -6.07 -15.89
C ALA A 162 16.96 -6.44 -17.06
N ILE A 163 16.00 -5.57 -17.39
CA ILE A 163 15.25 -5.61 -18.63
C ILE A 163 15.32 -4.25 -19.30
N HIS A 164 15.89 -4.21 -20.49
CA HIS A 164 16.02 -2.95 -21.20
C HIS A 164 16.09 -3.06 -22.71
N SER A 165 15.81 -1.94 -23.39
CA SER A 165 15.85 -1.89 -24.85
C SER A 165 14.93 -2.96 -25.48
N ALA A 166 13.78 -3.25 -24.85
CA ALA A 166 12.74 -4.12 -25.38
C ALA A 166 11.55 -3.24 -25.85
N PRO A 167 11.60 -2.71 -27.09
CA PRO A 167 10.68 -1.66 -27.54
C PRO A 167 9.23 -2.12 -27.70
N LYS A 168 8.96 -3.43 -27.68
CA LYS A 168 7.61 -4.00 -27.78
C LYS A 168 7.10 -4.56 -26.45
N LEU A 169 7.89 -4.50 -25.38
CA LEU A 169 7.51 -5.04 -24.08
C LEU A 169 6.30 -4.28 -23.55
N THR A 170 5.17 -4.98 -23.40
CA THR A 170 3.94 -4.42 -22.83
C THR A 170 3.59 -4.99 -21.47
N THR A 171 4.17 -6.14 -21.10
CA THR A 171 3.86 -6.84 -19.86
C THR A 171 5.15 -7.31 -19.20
N PHE A 172 5.38 -6.86 -17.97
CA PHE A 172 6.42 -7.36 -17.08
C PHE A 172 5.83 -7.63 -15.70
N GLU A 173 5.79 -8.91 -15.32
CA GLU A 173 5.19 -9.36 -14.06
C GLU A 173 6.13 -10.29 -13.30
N VAL A 174 6.17 -10.10 -11.98
CA VAL A 174 7.00 -10.87 -11.04
C VAL A 174 6.14 -11.31 -9.87
N GLU A 175 6.17 -12.59 -9.53
CA GLU A 175 5.47 -13.18 -8.38
C GLU A 175 6.43 -14.06 -7.58
N GLY A 176 6.39 -13.99 -6.24
CA GLY A 176 7.01 -15.00 -5.36
C GLY A 176 8.54 -15.12 -5.48
N SER A 177 9.21 -14.13 -6.05
CA SER A 177 10.60 -14.25 -6.51
C SER A 177 11.60 -13.54 -5.59
N THR A 178 12.87 -13.96 -5.62
CA THR A 178 13.95 -13.37 -4.79
C THR A 178 15.07 -12.78 -5.65
N PHE A 179 15.40 -11.51 -5.42
CA PHE A 179 16.47 -10.78 -6.08
C PHE A 179 17.56 -10.43 -5.07
N ASN A 180 18.79 -10.90 -5.28
CA ASN A 180 19.92 -10.67 -4.38
C ASN A 180 20.73 -9.38 -4.66
N ALA A 181 20.34 -8.59 -5.66
CA ALA A 181 20.91 -7.30 -6.09
C ALA A 181 19.82 -6.48 -6.85
N ASP A 182 20.21 -5.38 -7.50
CA ASP A 182 19.29 -4.47 -8.20
C ASP A 182 18.31 -5.20 -9.17
N VAL A 183 17.08 -4.68 -9.25
CA VAL A 183 16.16 -4.93 -10.36
C VAL A 183 16.09 -3.67 -11.22
N ARG A 184 16.46 -3.77 -12.49
CA ARG A 184 16.53 -2.64 -13.42
C ARG A 184 15.53 -2.79 -14.56
N ILE A 185 14.70 -1.78 -14.81
CA ILE A 185 13.63 -1.79 -15.82
C ILE A 185 13.72 -0.50 -16.62
N TYR A 186 14.49 -0.45 -17.71
CA TYR A 186 14.74 0.83 -18.39
C TYR A 186 14.72 0.78 -19.92
N ASP A 187 14.52 1.91 -20.59
CA ASP A 187 14.46 2.00 -22.06
C ASP A 187 13.42 1.05 -22.70
N ASN A 188 12.30 0.77 -22.03
CA ASN A 188 11.20 -0.05 -22.55
C ASN A 188 10.01 0.84 -22.93
N HIS A 189 10.05 1.42 -24.13
CA HIS A 189 9.14 2.53 -24.51
C HIS A 189 7.67 2.12 -24.75
N ALA A 190 7.36 0.83 -24.80
CA ALA A 190 5.99 0.31 -24.87
C ALA A 190 5.45 -0.20 -23.52
N LEU A 191 6.29 -0.23 -22.48
CA LEU A 191 5.90 -0.74 -21.17
C LEU A 191 5.15 0.35 -20.41
N GLU A 192 3.83 0.20 -20.28
CA GLU A 192 2.97 1.15 -19.58
C GLU A 192 2.89 0.89 -18.07
N SER A 193 3.06 -0.37 -17.65
CA SER A 193 3.05 -0.76 -16.24
C SER A 193 3.80 -2.07 -16.00
N SER A 194 4.33 -2.26 -14.80
CA SER A 194 4.81 -3.56 -14.32
C SER A 194 4.24 -3.91 -12.95
N LEU A 195 4.11 -5.20 -12.67
CA LEU A 195 3.66 -5.71 -11.37
C LEU A 195 4.79 -6.53 -10.74
N ILE A 196 5.14 -6.23 -9.50
CA ILE A 196 6.01 -7.06 -8.68
C ILE A 196 5.22 -7.42 -7.43
N SER A 197 5.03 -8.70 -7.14
CA SER A 197 4.23 -9.17 -6.01
C SER A 197 4.93 -10.26 -5.22
N ASN A 198 4.66 -10.29 -3.91
CA ASN A 198 5.09 -11.34 -2.98
C ASN A 198 6.59 -11.70 -3.08
N SER A 199 7.42 -10.74 -3.48
CA SER A 199 8.82 -10.94 -3.84
C SER A 199 9.75 -10.31 -2.81
N THR A 200 10.97 -10.85 -2.70
CA THR A 200 12.04 -10.30 -1.86
C THR A 200 13.09 -9.63 -2.72
N ILE A 201 13.38 -8.35 -2.48
CA ILE A 201 14.35 -7.55 -3.25
C ILE A 201 15.43 -7.07 -2.28
N LYS A 202 16.68 -7.51 -2.43
CA LYS A 202 17.75 -7.19 -1.46
C LYS A 202 18.51 -5.89 -1.74
N ASP A 203 18.22 -5.22 -2.85
CA ASP A 203 18.85 -3.94 -3.23
C ASP A 203 17.82 -3.01 -3.88
N ASP A 204 18.21 -2.19 -4.86
CA ASP A 204 17.32 -1.18 -5.46
C ASP A 204 16.38 -1.77 -6.53
N VAL A 205 15.20 -1.16 -6.69
CA VAL A 205 14.45 -1.21 -7.96
C VAL A 205 14.61 0.11 -8.68
N ARG A 206 15.15 0.06 -9.88
CA ARG A 206 15.40 1.22 -10.74
C ARG A 206 14.63 1.06 -12.02
N GLY A 207 13.88 2.06 -12.45
CA GLY A 207 13.33 2.05 -13.79
C GLY A 207 13.33 3.40 -14.45
N ASP A 208 13.99 3.53 -15.60
CA ASP A 208 14.24 4.81 -16.26
C ASP A 208 13.90 4.76 -17.75
N ASN A 209 13.59 5.89 -18.40
CA ASN A 209 13.31 5.99 -19.84
C ASN A 209 12.25 5.03 -20.41
N ASN A 210 11.33 4.50 -19.61
CA ASN A 210 10.17 3.75 -20.10
C ASN A 210 9.09 4.67 -20.71
N ALA A 211 7.96 4.10 -21.11
CA ALA A 211 6.82 4.84 -21.66
C ALA A 211 6.38 5.99 -20.72
N LYS A 212 5.86 7.07 -21.31
CA LYS A 212 5.32 8.20 -20.53
C LYS A 212 4.13 7.73 -19.68
N GLY A 213 4.16 8.02 -18.37
CA GLY A 213 3.14 7.58 -17.42
C GLY A 213 3.35 6.15 -16.89
N TYR A 214 4.52 5.55 -17.17
CA TYR A 214 4.92 4.26 -16.62
C TYR A 214 4.92 4.25 -15.09
N PHE A 215 4.47 3.13 -14.53
CA PHE A 215 4.49 2.87 -13.09
C PHE A 215 4.79 1.40 -12.78
N THR A 216 5.34 1.15 -11.59
CA THR A 216 5.46 -0.19 -11.02
C THR A 216 4.51 -0.32 -9.84
N ASP A 217 3.63 -1.33 -9.88
CA ASP A 217 2.80 -1.72 -8.74
C ASP A 217 3.53 -2.75 -7.89
N PHE A 218 3.65 -2.47 -6.60
CA PHE A 218 4.24 -3.37 -5.62
C PHE A 218 3.14 -3.91 -4.69
N GLN A 219 3.01 -5.23 -4.62
CA GLN A 219 2.03 -5.91 -3.76
C GLN A 219 2.68 -6.95 -2.84
N GLY A 220 2.64 -6.75 -1.52
CA GLY A 220 3.15 -7.75 -0.56
C GLY A 220 4.67 -8.05 -0.66
N ASN A 221 5.47 -7.12 -1.20
CA ASN A 221 6.92 -7.32 -1.35
C ASN A 221 7.70 -7.03 -0.07
N SER A 222 8.90 -7.57 0.00
CA SER A 222 9.89 -7.34 1.05
C SER A 222 11.16 -6.75 0.44
N ILE A 223 11.41 -5.45 0.66
CA ILE A 223 12.63 -4.78 0.20
C ILE A 223 13.66 -4.75 1.34
N VAL A 224 14.72 -5.55 1.22
CA VAL A 224 15.70 -5.89 2.27
C VAL A 224 17.09 -5.32 1.94
N ARG A 225 17.18 -3.99 1.98
CA ARG A 225 18.36 -3.10 2.07
C ARG A 225 19.74 -3.56 1.53
N GLY A 226 20.26 -2.77 0.56
CA GLY A 226 21.66 -2.32 0.45
C GLY A 226 21.82 -0.85 0.92
N LYS A 227 23.00 -0.42 1.36
CA LYS A 227 23.23 0.88 2.06
C LYS A 227 22.92 2.15 1.23
N TYR A 228 22.36 3.17 1.89
CA TYR A 228 22.35 4.62 1.56
C TYR A 228 22.14 5.03 0.07
N GLN A 229 21.22 4.38 -0.65
CA GLN A 229 20.83 4.80 -2.01
C GLN A 229 19.31 4.74 -2.23
N ARG A 230 18.86 5.27 -3.37
CA ARG A 230 17.45 5.44 -3.76
C ARG A 230 16.81 4.06 -4.00
N GLN A 231 16.14 3.51 -2.99
CA GLN A 231 15.63 2.13 -2.99
C GLN A 231 14.58 1.86 -4.07
N LEU A 232 13.74 2.85 -4.37
CA LEU A 232 12.81 2.82 -5.48
C LEU A 232 13.03 4.08 -6.30
N THR A 233 13.60 3.94 -7.50
CA THR A 233 13.79 5.06 -8.44
C THR A 233 12.98 4.83 -9.71
N SER A 234 12.24 5.85 -10.12
CA SER A 234 11.53 5.85 -11.38
C SER A 234 11.90 7.10 -12.18
N GLY A 235 12.28 6.94 -13.44
CA GLY A 235 12.84 7.98 -14.30
C GLY A 235 12.48 7.78 -15.76
N GLY A 236 11.23 7.36 -16.04
CA GLY A 236 10.67 7.27 -17.39
C GLY A 236 10.90 8.53 -18.23
N MET A 237 10.70 8.47 -19.56
CA MET A 237 10.73 9.69 -20.39
C MET A 237 9.69 10.69 -19.83
N SER A 238 10.14 11.79 -19.20
CA SER A 238 9.42 12.58 -18.18
C SER A 238 8.00 13.05 -18.57
N ASP A 239 7.04 13.28 -17.66
CA ASP A 239 7.09 14.17 -16.48
C ASP A 239 6.52 13.63 -15.16
N LYS A 240 6.12 12.36 -15.04
CA LYS A 240 5.67 11.76 -13.77
C LYS A 240 5.96 10.27 -13.77
N ALA A 241 6.89 9.85 -12.94
CA ALA A 241 7.21 8.47 -12.75
C ALA A 241 6.56 8.06 -11.41
N VAL A 242 5.65 7.09 -11.46
CA VAL A 242 4.70 6.90 -10.36
C VAL A 242 4.93 5.55 -9.69
N PHE A 243 5.05 5.55 -8.37
CA PHE A 243 4.91 4.33 -7.57
C PHE A 243 3.48 4.21 -7.09
N TYR A 244 2.85 3.08 -7.40
CA TYR A 244 1.68 2.64 -6.66
C TYR A 244 2.15 1.52 -5.73
N ILE A 245 1.78 1.65 -4.46
CA ILE A 245 2.01 0.59 -3.49
C ILE A 245 0.64 0.09 -3.04
N ASN A 246 0.36 -1.17 -3.32
CA ASN A 246 -0.88 -1.88 -3.01
C ASN A 246 -2.12 -1.22 -3.62
N ASN A 247 -2.28 -1.42 -4.94
CA ASN A 247 -3.50 -1.21 -5.75
C ASN A 247 -3.71 0.20 -6.35
N LYS A 248 -4.13 0.20 -7.61
CA LYS A 248 -4.51 1.38 -8.40
C LYS A 248 -6.01 1.61 -8.31
N ASN A 249 -6.44 2.40 -7.32
CA ASN A 249 -7.74 3.08 -7.38
C ASN A 249 -7.51 4.55 -7.75
N ASP A 250 -7.32 4.79 -9.05
CA ASP A 250 -6.96 6.10 -9.65
C ASP A 250 -7.98 7.23 -9.40
N GLY A 251 -9.09 6.95 -8.71
CA GLY A 251 -10.19 7.89 -8.52
C GLY A 251 -10.00 8.89 -7.37
N GLN A 252 -9.28 8.56 -6.29
CA GLN A 252 -9.33 9.36 -5.04
C GLN A 252 -8.07 9.27 -4.13
N ILE A 253 -6.87 8.99 -4.67
CA ILE A 253 -5.64 8.98 -3.83
C ILE A 253 -5.35 10.39 -3.30
N GLY A 254 -5.18 10.52 -1.98
CA GLY A 254 -4.96 11.81 -1.33
C GLY A 254 -6.15 12.75 -1.43
N SER A 255 -7.39 12.23 -1.40
CA SER A 255 -8.59 13.06 -1.38
C SER A 255 -8.60 13.98 -0.15
N VAL A 256 -8.36 15.26 -0.37
CA VAL A 256 -8.40 16.31 0.66
C VAL A 256 -9.86 16.50 1.10
N LYS A 257 -10.08 16.57 2.41
CA LYS A 257 -11.43 16.69 3.01
C LYS A 257 -11.70 18.03 3.69
N TYR A 258 -10.77 18.98 3.60
CA TYR A 258 -10.97 20.35 4.09
C TYR A 258 -12.21 21.00 3.44
N ASP A 259 -13.06 21.62 4.25
CA ASP A 259 -14.25 22.35 3.84
C ASP A 259 -14.26 23.75 4.46
N ALA A 260 -14.04 24.76 3.61
CA ALA A 260 -14.02 26.16 4.03
C ALA A 260 -15.37 26.68 4.56
N ASN A 261 -16.46 25.96 4.32
CA ASN A 261 -17.80 26.34 4.80
C ASN A 261 -18.13 25.75 6.18
N LYS A 262 -17.30 24.84 6.68
CA LYS A 262 -17.43 24.25 8.01
C LYS A 262 -16.57 25.01 9.02
N ILE A 263 -17.05 25.05 10.26
CA ILE A 263 -16.27 25.52 11.40
C ILE A 263 -15.05 24.60 11.55
N GLY A 264 -13.88 25.19 11.81
CA GLY A 264 -12.68 24.45 12.21
C GLY A 264 -12.61 24.34 13.73
N GLU A 265 -11.86 23.37 14.23
CA GLU A 265 -11.76 23.10 15.66
C GLU A 265 -10.31 22.85 16.06
N ILE A 266 -9.90 23.39 17.20
CA ILE A 266 -8.71 22.93 17.92
C ILE A 266 -9.22 22.17 19.14
N LYS A 267 -9.11 20.84 19.09
CA LYS A 267 -9.47 19.96 20.20
C LYS A 267 -8.25 19.73 21.08
N ILE A 268 -8.41 19.94 22.38
CA ILE A 268 -7.35 19.77 23.38
C ILE A 268 -7.89 18.83 24.44
N GLU A 269 -7.19 17.72 24.66
CA GLU A 269 -7.45 16.85 25.80
C GLU A 269 -6.33 17.04 26.81
N GLN A 270 -6.70 17.24 28.06
CA GLN A 270 -5.79 17.41 29.19
C GLN A 270 -5.49 16.05 29.83
N LYS A 271 -4.37 15.96 30.57
CA LYS A 271 -3.95 14.72 31.25
C LYS A 271 -4.90 14.21 32.33
N ASP A 272 -5.83 15.04 32.79
CA ASP A 272 -6.90 14.66 33.71
C ASP A 272 -8.18 14.18 32.99
N GLY A 273 -8.15 14.09 31.65
CA GLY A 273 -9.27 13.69 30.80
C GLY A 273 -10.22 14.84 30.43
N SER A 274 -10.00 16.05 30.94
CA SER A 274 -10.83 17.20 30.55
C SER A 274 -10.57 17.61 29.09
N LYS A 275 -11.63 18.03 28.40
CA LYS A 275 -11.59 18.38 26.97
C LYS A 275 -11.96 19.84 26.76
N GLU A 276 -11.22 20.51 25.90
CA GLU A 276 -11.44 21.88 25.46
C GLU A 276 -11.52 21.92 23.94
N VAL A 277 -12.50 22.66 23.41
CA VAL A 277 -12.66 22.88 21.98
C VAL A 277 -12.61 24.38 21.71
N ILE A 278 -11.68 24.79 20.86
CA ILE A 278 -11.57 26.16 20.37
C ILE A 278 -12.10 26.18 18.94
N GLU A 279 -13.23 26.85 18.74
CA GLU A 279 -13.82 27.02 17.42
C GLU A 279 -13.03 28.06 16.59
N VAL A 280 -12.80 27.71 15.33
CA VAL A 280 -12.24 28.55 14.29
C VAL A 280 -13.36 28.82 13.29
N PRO A 281 -13.82 30.08 13.13
CA PRO A 281 -14.95 30.38 12.26
C PRO A 281 -14.76 29.88 10.83
N ALA A 282 -15.84 29.45 10.19
CA ALA A 282 -15.81 29.01 8.79
C ALA A 282 -15.23 30.11 7.89
N GLY A 283 -14.29 29.72 7.02
CA GLY A 283 -13.60 30.62 6.10
C GLY A 283 -12.44 31.44 6.70
N ASP A 284 -12.25 31.43 8.03
CA ASP A 284 -11.08 32.05 8.65
C ASP A 284 -9.81 31.25 8.39
N VAL A 285 -8.69 31.95 8.31
CA VAL A 285 -7.38 31.38 7.97
C VAL A 285 -6.37 31.67 9.06
N MET A 286 -5.64 30.65 9.52
CA MET A 286 -4.50 30.85 10.42
C MET A 286 -3.27 31.29 9.63
N THR A 287 -2.80 32.51 9.86
CA THR A 287 -1.59 33.06 9.19
C THR A 287 -0.29 32.76 9.95
N SER A 288 -0.41 32.07 11.09
CA SER A 288 0.72 31.54 11.86
C SER A 288 0.22 30.45 12.78
N LEU A 289 0.97 29.36 12.94
CA LEU A 289 0.78 28.38 14.01
C LEU A 289 2.16 27.92 14.50
N LYS A 290 2.53 28.36 15.71
CA LYS A 290 3.88 28.14 16.27
C LYS A 290 3.83 27.71 17.71
N ASP A 291 4.69 26.78 18.08
CA ASP A 291 4.85 26.34 19.45
C ASP A 291 5.73 27.26 20.32
N GLY A 292 5.42 27.23 21.60
CA GLY A 292 6.18 27.84 22.68
C GLY A 292 6.70 26.78 23.64
N LYS A 293 6.95 27.18 24.90
CA LYS A 293 7.35 26.24 25.95
C LYS A 293 6.16 25.44 26.49
N LYS A 294 5.03 26.12 26.70
CA LYS A 294 3.86 25.62 27.43
C LYS A 294 2.57 26.08 26.75
N GLU A 295 2.71 26.60 25.55
CA GLU A 295 1.66 27.25 24.81
C GLU A 295 1.93 27.02 23.33
N PHE A 296 0.92 27.19 22.50
CA PHE A 296 1.11 27.53 21.11
C PHE A 296 0.39 28.84 20.81
N THR A 297 0.84 29.52 19.76
CA THR A 297 0.25 30.79 19.34
C THR A 297 -0.18 30.71 17.89
N TYR A 298 -1.32 31.30 17.61
CA TYR A 298 -1.84 31.43 16.25
C TYR A 298 -2.41 32.83 16.00
N THR A 299 -2.54 33.19 14.74
CA THR A 299 -3.14 34.47 14.32
C THR A 299 -4.23 34.16 13.31
N LEU A 300 -5.47 34.50 13.65
CA LEU A 300 -6.59 34.36 12.73
C LEU A 300 -6.62 35.56 11.78
N ALA A 301 -6.92 35.30 10.51
CA ALA A 301 -7.26 36.32 9.54
C ALA A 301 -8.66 36.03 9.01
N SER A 302 -9.51 37.05 9.06
CA SER A 302 -10.89 37.03 8.55
C SER A 302 -10.99 37.99 7.38
N GLU A 303 -11.59 37.56 6.27
CA GLU A 303 -11.76 38.38 5.05
C GLU A 303 -10.45 39.02 4.54
N GLY A 304 -9.32 38.32 4.68
CA GLY A 304 -8.01 38.80 4.24
C GLY A 304 -7.37 39.89 5.12
N LYS A 305 -7.97 40.22 6.27
CA LYS A 305 -7.38 41.14 7.26
C LYS A 305 -6.73 40.37 8.39
N LYS A 306 -5.51 40.76 8.76
CA LYS A 306 -4.81 40.19 9.90
C LYS A 306 -5.58 40.48 11.19
N GLY A 307 -6.06 39.43 11.84
CA GLY A 307 -6.75 39.50 13.12
C GLY A 307 -5.80 39.42 14.32
N PRO A 308 -6.37 39.27 15.53
CA PRO A 308 -5.59 39.21 16.75
C PRO A 308 -4.75 37.94 16.85
N LYS A 309 -3.67 38.04 17.63
CA LYS A 309 -2.86 36.88 18.03
C LYS A 309 -3.54 36.21 19.22
N HIS A 310 -3.72 34.91 19.13
CA HIS A 310 -4.21 34.04 20.19
C HIS A 310 -3.06 33.24 20.78
N THR A 311 -3.15 32.98 22.08
CA THR A 311 -2.22 32.13 22.83
C THR A 311 -3.05 31.09 23.57
N VAL A 312 -2.69 29.82 23.41
CA VAL A 312 -3.38 28.69 24.04
C VAL A 312 -2.39 27.98 24.95
N ASP A 313 -2.74 27.87 26.24
CA ASP A 313 -1.96 27.13 27.22
C ASP A 313 -2.17 25.62 27.01
N ILE A 314 -1.07 24.88 26.89
CA ILE A 314 -1.03 23.43 26.73
C ILE A 314 -0.15 22.78 27.79
N SER A 315 0.11 23.48 28.91
CA SER A 315 0.95 22.99 30.01
C SER A 315 0.50 21.65 30.57
N ASN A 316 -0.80 21.34 30.50
CA ASN A 316 -1.39 20.10 30.99
C ASN A 316 -1.97 19.23 29.86
N ALA A 317 -1.75 19.60 28.60
CA ALA A 317 -2.33 18.89 27.46
C ALA A 317 -1.69 17.50 27.30
N LEU A 318 -2.54 16.50 27.13
CA LEU A 318 -2.18 15.18 26.65
C LEU A 318 -2.13 15.20 25.11
N GLN A 319 -3.17 15.76 24.50
CA GLN A 319 -3.42 15.72 23.06
C GLN A 319 -3.84 17.09 22.53
N VAL A 320 -3.41 17.40 21.30
CA VAL A 320 -3.90 18.53 20.52
C VAL A 320 -4.21 18.07 19.10
N VAL A 321 -5.43 18.27 18.63
CA VAL A 321 -5.87 17.96 17.26
C VAL A 321 -6.40 19.21 16.59
N PHE A 322 -5.87 19.52 15.42
CA PHE A 322 -6.39 20.56 14.53
C PHE A 322 -7.31 19.90 13.51
N LYS A 323 -8.59 20.29 13.48
CA LYS A 323 -9.63 19.69 12.62
C LYS A 323 -10.25 20.74 11.71
N ASN A 324 -10.27 20.48 10.41
CA ASN A 324 -10.85 21.35 9.39
C ASN A 324 -10.31 22.80 9.41
N ILE A 325 -8.99 22.97 9.59
CA ILE A 325 -8.34 24.29 9.68
C ILE A 325 -7.46 24.55 8.45
N LYS A 326 -7.56 25.77 7.91
CA LYS A 326 -6.61 26.28 6.92
C LYS A 326 -5.52 27.11 7.60
N VAL A 327 -4.26 26.76 7.34
CA VAL A 327 -3.06 27.47 7.78
C VAL A 327 -2.29 28.00 6.57
N ASP A 328 -2.40 29.30 6.30
CA ASP A 328 -1.65 29.98 5.24
C ASP A 328 -0.25 30.37 5.71
N ALA A 329 0.46 29.37 6.26
CA ALA A 329 1.81 29.47 6.78
C ALA A 329 2.36 28.08 7.09
N THR A 330 3.62 28.04 7.54
CA THR A 330 4.19 26.86 8.19
C THR A 330 3.52 26.59 9.54
N ILE A 331 3.07 25.35 9.71
CA ILE A 331 2.80 24.75 11.02
C ILE A 331 4.15 24.30 11.60
N SER A 332 4.60 24.95 12.67
CA SER A 332 5.92 24.70 13.27
C SER A 332 5.81 24.32 14.73
N PHE A 333 6.11 23.05 15.02
CA PHE A 333 6.20 22.46 16.35
C PHE A 333 7.64 21.99 16.60
N VAL A 334 8.57 22.93 16.77
CA VAL A 334 10.03 22.67 16.80
C VAL A 334 10.70 23.07 18.12
N SER A 335 9.93 23.56 19.09
CA SER A 335 10.42 23.88 20.42
C SER A 335 10.78 22.59 21.17
N PRO A 336 12.03 22.42 21.64
CA PRO A 336 12.43 21.23 22.41
C PRO A 336 11.79 21.18 23.81
N LYS A 337 10.98 22.18 24.14
CA LYS A 337 10.22 22.27 25.39
C LYS A 337 8.71 22.07 25.17
N PHE A 338 8.26 21.85 23.94
CA PHE A 338 6.87 21.52 23.63
C PHE A 338 6.54 20.14 24.20
N GLU A 339 5.59 20.10 25.15
CA GLU A 339 5.31 18.95 26.01
C GLU A 339 3.86 18.44 25.84
N ILE A 340 3.57 17.80 24.71
CA ILE A 340 2.34 17.01 24.49
C ILE A 340 2.70 15.58 24.11
N GLU A 341 1.74 14.64 24.21
CA GLU A 341 1.95 13.24 23.83
C GLU A 341 1.38 12.91 22.45
N ILE A 342 0.27 13.53 22.06
CA ILE A 342 -0.42 13.26 20.80
C ILE A 342 -0.64 14.56 20.02
N LEU A 343 -0.21 14.60 18.76
CA LEU A 343 -0.43 15.73 17.85
C LEU A 343 -1.17 15.26 16.60
N GLY A 344 -2.24 15.96 16.26
CA GLY A 344 -3.10 15.59 15.15
C GLY A 344 -3.44 16.72 14.17
N PHE A 345 -3.51 16.37 12.89
CA PHE A 345 -4.07 17.21 11.83
C PHE A 345 -5.11 16.40 11.07
N GLU A 346 -6.36 16.87 11.06
CA GLU A 346 -7.49 16.20 10.44
C GLU A 346 -8.19 17.16 9.47
N ASN A 347 -8.26 16.80 8.19
CA ASN A 347 -8.94 17.59 7.16
C ASN A 347 -8.41 19.04 7.06
N CYS A 348 -7.12 19.25 7.31
CA CYS A 348 -6.50 20.57 7.29
C CYS A 348 -5.97 20.94 5.90
N GLU A 349 -5.74 22.23 5.65
CA GLU A 349 -4.95 22.73 4.52
C GLU A 349 -3.79 23.56 5.05
N THR A 350 -2.56 23.28 4.65
CA THR A 350 -1.38 24.03 5.10
C THR A 350 -0.30 24.10 4.03
N GLU A 351 0.60 25.06 4.14
CA GLU A 351 1.75 25.15 3.25
C GLU A 351 2.85 24.13 3.61
N LEU A 352 3.05 23.91 4.91
CA LEU A 352 4.18 23.15 5.46
C LEU A 352 3.85 22.63 6.86
N ILE A 353 4.26 21.40 7.17
CA ILE A 353 4.24 20.84 8.52
C ILE A 353 5.68 20.51 8.94
N ASP A 354 6.16 21.11 10.03
CA ASP A 354 7.47 20.85 10.62
C ASP A 354 7.38 20.54 12.10
N ILE A 355 7.67 19.30 12.48
CA ILE A 355 7.54 18.78 13.84
C ILE A 355 8.87 18.20 14.29
N ALA A 356 9.48 18.79 15.30
CA ALA A 356 10.81 18.41 15.71
C ALA A 356 11.14 18.56 17.19
N TYR A 357 12.15 17.79 17.60
CA TYR A 357 12.83 17.93 18.90
C TYR A 357 11.99 17.69 20.15
N SER A 358 10.73 17.25 20.02
CA SER A 358 9.90 16.95 21.18
C SER A 358 10.46 15.77 21.97
N LYS A 359 10.38 15.89 23.30
CA LYS A 359 10.80 14.84 24.25
C LYS A 359 9.66 13.94 24.69
N THR A 360 8.42 14.37 24.48
CA THR A 360 7.21 13.72 25.03
C THR A 360 6.25 13.27 23.95
N LEU A 361 6.33 13.82 22.73
CA LEU A 361 5.44 13.47 21.63
C LEU A 361 5.63 12.01 21.24
N LYS A 362 4.59 11.20 21.45
CA LYS A 362 4.54 9.75 21.18
C LYS A 362 3.80 9.43 19.89
N THR A 363 2.81 10.24 19.52
CA THR A 363 1.92 9.96 18.39
C THR A 363 1.76 11.18 17.51
N ILE A 364 1.97 11.01 16.20
CA ILE A 364 1.60 12.00 15.18
C ILE A 364 0.62 11.34 14.21
N LYS A 365 -0.49 12.00 13.93
CA LYS A 365 -1.49 11.57 12.95
C LYS A 365 -1.74 12.73 11.98
N VAL A 366 -1.72 12.47 10.67
CA VAL A 366 -2.03 13.44 9.61
C VAL A 366 -3.05 12.79 8.69
N ILE A 367 -4.30 13.25 8.74
CA ILE A 367 -5.45 12.60 8.11
C ILE A 367 -6.20 13.61 7.25
N GLY A 368 -6.56 13.25 6.01
CA GLY A 368 -7.38 14.10 5.14
C GLY A 368 -6.75 15.46 4.78
N THR A 369 -5.46 15.63 5.05
CA THR A 369 -4.79 16.93 5.10
C THR A 369 -4.09 17.24 3.77
N ALA A 370 -4.22 18.48 3.30
CA ALA A 370 -3.44 19.02 2.19
C ALA A 370 -2.22 19.78 2.71
N VAL A 371 -1.04 19.41 2.20
CA VAL A 371 0.22 20.15 2.38
C VAL A 371 0.64 20.68 1.02
N SER A 372 0.30 21.95 0.73
CA SER A 372 0.46 22.55 -0.60
C SER A 372 1.09 23.95 -0.59
N ASN A 373 2.28 24.09 -1.17
CA ASN A 373 2.93 25.39 -1.50
C ASN A 373 3.96 25.21 -2.64
N LYS A 374 4.68 26.26 -3.07
CA LYS A 374 5.83 26.21 -3.99
C LYS A 374 6.88 25.17 -3.61
N SER A 375 7.03 24.81 -2.33
CA SER A 375 7.95 23.75 -1.88
C SER A 375 7.24 22.50 -1.36
N GLY A 376 6.09 22.62 -0.67
CA GLY A 376 5.26 21.52 -0.14
C GLY A 376 6.04 20.50 0.70
N TYR A 377 6.05 20.65 2.04
CA TYR A 377 6.91 19.84 2.91
C TYR A 377 6.19 19.33 4.17
N LEU A 378 6.27 18.02 4.42
CA LEU A 378 5.85 17.38 5.66
C LEU A 378 7.08 16.74 6.32
N SER A 379 7.40 17.20 7.52
CA SER A 379 8.69 16.99 8.17
C SER A 379 8.52 16.59 9.62
N VAL A 380 9.07 15.44 9.99
CA VAL A 380 9.02 14.91 11.35
C VAL A 380 10.38 14.37 11.75
N TYR A 381 11.09 15.06 12.65
CA TYR A 381 12.46 14.66 12.96
C TYR A 381 12.93 14.89 14.39
N ASN A 382 13.90 14.10 14.82
CA ASN A 382 14.56 14.24 16.12
C ASN A 382 13.60 14.19 17.33
N ASN A 383 12.43 13.55 17.21
CA ASN A 383 11.49 13.39 18.32
C ASN A 383 11.87 12.15 19.14
N LYS A 384 12.22 12.36 20.42
CA LYS A 384 12.84 11.32 21.25
C LYS A 384 11.87 10.27 21.77
N ALA A 385 10.60 10.62 21.87
CA ALA A 385 9.53 9.77 22.39
C ALA A 385 8.58 9.26 21.32
N LEU A 386 8.75 9.66 20.06
CA LEU A 386 7.81 9.32 18.99
C LEU A 386 7.82 7.82 18.76
N GLU A 387 6.67 7.19 18.98
CA GLU A 387 6.40 5.74 18.89
C GLU A 387 5.57 5.43 17.63
N TYR A 388 4.60 6.29 17.30
CA TYR A 388 3.69 6.11 16.18
C TYR A 388 3.62 7.34 15.27
N MET A 389 3.65 7.10 13.95
CA MET A 389 3.30 8.10 12.94
C MET A 389 2.35 7.51 11.89
N GLY A 390 1.24 8.19 11.65
CA GLY A 390 0.26 7.82 10.62
C GLY A 390 0.01 8.97 9.65
N ILE A 391 0.11 8.69 8.34
CA ILE A 391 -0.32 9.60 7.27
C ILE A 391 -1.44 8.91 6.50
N GLN A 392 -2.61 9.53 6.41
CA GLN A 392 -3.78 8.97 5.73
C GLN A 392 -4.54 10.01 4.90
N ASP A 393 -5.09 9.61 3.76
CA ASP A 393 -5.97 10.46 2.92
C ASP A 393 -5.32 11.85 2.64
N THR A 394 -4.00 11.89 2.55
CA THR A 394 -3.20 13.12 2.60
C THR A 394 -2.65 13.45 1.22
N ASN A 395 -2.57 14.74 0.89
CA ASN A 395 -1.98 15.22 -0.35
C ASN A 395 -0.81 16.14 -0.04
N VAL A 396 0.42 15.70 -0.34
CA VAL A 396 1.63 16.50 -0.23
C VAL A 396 2.06 16.93 -1.63
N ASN A 397 1.72 18.18 -1.98
CA ASN A 397 1.94 18.74 -3.31
C ASN A 397 2.78 20.01 -3.24
N GLY A 398 3.65 20.23 -4.23
CA GLY A 398 4.51 21.41 -4.29
C GLY A 398 5.72 21.21 -5.20
N GLY A 399 6.49 22.26 -5.44
CA GLY A 399 7.63 22.22 -6.37
C GLY A 399 8.73 21.22 -5.99
N SER A 400 8.79 20.77 -4.73
CA SER A 400 9.64 19.65 -4.29
C SER A 400 8.86 18.52 -3.60
N GLY A 401 7.72 18.82 -2.95
CA GLY A 401 6.69 17.85 -2.56
C GLY A 401 7.22 16.63 -1.80
N TYR A 402 7.93 16.80 -0.67
CA TYR A 402 8.58 15.66 0.00
C TYR A 402 8.06 15.41 1.41
N ILE A 403 7.95 14.14 1.76
CA ILE A 403 7.72 13.65 3.13
C ILE A 403 9.07 13.23 3.71
N SER A 404 9.47 13.81 4.83
CA SER A 404 10.75 13.53 5.48
C SER A 404 10.55 13.17 6.95
N VAL A 405 10.92 11.95 7.31
CA VAL A 405 10.77 11.40 8.66
C VAL A 405 12.11 10.82 9.11
N TYR A 406 12.84 11.48 10.02
CA TYR A 406 14.18 11.00 10.36
C TYR A 406 14.60 11.18 11.82
N ASN A 407 15.46 10.26 12.27
CA ASN A 407 16.04 10.24 13.62
C ASN A 407 14.99 10.18 14.75
N ASN A 408 13.87 9.48 14.52
CA ASN A 408 12.85 9.19 15.52
C ASN A 408 13.07 7.78 16.08
N LYS A 409 14.13 7.60 16.87
CA LYS A 409 14.68 6.28 17.25
C LYS A 409 13.77 5.37 18.08
N LYS A 410 12.70 5.91 18.67
CA LYS A 410 11.71 5.14 19.43
C LYS A 410 10.49 4.71 18.60
N MET A 411 10.42 5.15 17.35
CA MET A 411 9.26 4.88 16.50
C MET A 411 9.15 3.39 16.28
N THR A 412 8.04 2.77 16.69
CA THR A 412 7.76 1.35 16.49
C THR A 412 6.84 1.12 15.30
N GLU A 413 6.10 2.15 14.88
CA GLU A 413 5.17 2.07 13.75
C GLU A 413 5.15 3.35 12.91
N PHE A 414 5.26 3.17 11.59
CA PHE A 414 5.07 4.25 10.61
C PHE A 414 4.18 3.73 9.46
N THR A 415 3.00 4.34 9.33
CA THR A 415 2.01 3.96 8.32
C THR A 415 1.71 5.12 7.36
N ILE A 416 1.64 4.82 6.07
CA ILE A 416 1.18 5.72 5.01
C ILE A 416 0.06 5.04 4.24
N ASN A 417 -1.13 5.64 4.22
CA ASN A 417 -2.30 5.07 3.55
C ASN A 417 -3.00 6.13 2.68
N ASN A 418 -3.47 5.75 1.49
CA ASN A 418 -4.23 6.63 0.60
C ASN A 418 -3.60 8.04 0.41
N THR A 419 -2.27 8.10 0.30
CA THR A 419 -1.52 9.36 0.30
C THR A 419 -0.93 9.63 -1.07
N TYR A 420 -1.08 10.86 -1.57
CA TYR A 420 -0.37 11.35 -2.75
C TYR A 420 0.81 12.23 -2.33
N ASN A 421 1.98 11.96 -2.87
CA ASN A 421 3.21 12.74 -2.68
C ASN A 421 3.83 13.09 -4.04
N HIS A 422 3.88 14.39 -4.38
CA HIS A 422 4.41 14.85 -5.67
C HIS A 422 5.92 14.69 -5.84
N GLY A 423 6.68 14.55 -4.76
CA GLY A 423 8.12 14.33 -4.77
C GLY A 423 8.49 13.03 -4.07
N TYR A 424 9.54 13.08 -3.25
CA TYR A 424 10.12 11.88 -2.64
C TYR A 424 9.68 11.65 -1.19
N LEU A 425 9.77 10.39 -0.75
CA LEU A 425 9.68 10.00 0.66
C LEU A 425 11.08 9.67 1.18
N SER A 426 11.48 10.30 2.28
CA SER A 426 12.75 10.06 2.97
C SER A 426 12.51 9.65 4.42
N ALA A 427 12.76 8.39 4.77
CA ALA A 427 12.51 7.83 6.09
C ALA A 427 13.76 7.14 6.68
N TYR A 428 14.54 7.80 7.54
CA TYR A 428 15.86 7.30 7.97
C TYR A 428 16.13 7.35 9.47
N HIS A 429 16.88 6.37 9.98
CA HIS A 429 17.29 6.32 11.38
C HIS A 429 16.10 6.40 12.36
N ASN A 430 14.95 5.87 11.92
CA ASN A 430 13.78 5.70 12.76
C ASN A 430 13.92 4.37 13.52
N GLY A 431 13.20 4.22 14.64
CA GLY A 431 13.20 2.94 15.38
C GLY A 431 12.50 1.80 14.63
N VAL A 432 11.76 2.14 13.57
CA VAL A 432 10.85 1.25 12.87
C VAL A 432 11.63 0.32 11.94
N THR A 433 11.31 -0.97 11.98
CA THR A 433 11.87 -1.97 11.07
C THR A 433 11.09 -2.07 9.77
N ASP A 434 9.78 -1.80 9.82
CA ASP A 434 8.83 -2.00 8.73
C ASP A 434 7.99 -0.74 8.50
N LEU A 435 8.13 -0.15 7.31
CA LEU A 435 7.34 0.97 6.82
C LEU A 435 6.12 0.44 6.06
N LYS A 436 4.93 0.64 6.63
CA LYS A 436 3.68 0.14 6.05
C LYS A 436 3.12 1.17 5.08
N ILE A 437 3.04 0.84 3.79
CA ILE A 437 2.49 1.74 2.76
C ILE A 437 1.35 1.04 2.04
N ALA A 438 0.19 1.70 1.89
CA ALA A 438 -0.95 1.17 1.15
C ALA A 438 -1.69 2.26 0.36
N ASN A 439 -2.26 1.90 -0.80
CA ASN A 439 -3.06 2.78 -1.66
C ASN A 439 -2.41 4.14 -1.94
N SER A 440 -1.08 4.23 -1.96
CA SER A 440 -0.36 5.51 -1.97
C SER A 440 0.44 5.69 -3.25
N LYS A 441 0.59 6.97 -3.63
CA LYS A 441 1.19 7.42 -4.88
C LYS A 441 2.38 8.34 -4.62
N PHE A 442 3.53 8.03 -5.21
CA PHE A 442 4.74 8.86 -5.15
C PHE A 442 5.25 9.16 -6.56
N ASP A 443 5.48 10.43 -6.89
CA ASP A 443 5.86 10.90 -8.23
C ASP A 443 7.40 10.97 -8.47
N ASP A 444 8.24 10.70 -7.45
CA ASP A 444 9.72 10.71 -7.56
C ASP A 444 10.37 9.42 -7.03
N TYR A 445 10.88 9.38 -5.79
CA TYR A 445 11.53 8.20 -5.21
C TYR A 445 11.13 7.93 -3.74
N ILE A 446 11.35 6.68 -3.30
CA ILE A 446 11.28 6.32 -1.87
C ILE A 446 12.68 5.95 -1.39
N SER A 447 13.04 6.50 -0.25
CA SER A 447 14.35 6.42 0.38
C SER A 447 14.14 6.07 1.85
N THR A 448 14.39 4.82 2.24
CA THR A 448 14.19 4.40 3.63
C THR A 448 15.27 3.41 4.09
N ASP A 449 15.46 3.27 5.40
CA ASP A 449 16.22 2.16 5.98
C ASP A 449 15.35 1.04 6.58
N ALA A 450 14.03 1.25 6.59
CA ALA A 450 13.03 0.25 6.95
C ALA A 450 12.64 -0.63 5.75
N LYS A 451 12.21 -1.86 6.02
CA LYS A 451 11.55 -2.74 5.04
C LYS A 451 10.22 -2.11 4.63
N ILE A 452 9.91 -2.02 3.34
CA ILE A 452 8.58 -1.59 2.90
C ILE A 452 7.67 -2.81 2.92
N GLU A 453 6.54 -2.73 3.64
CA GLU A 453 5.51 -3.78 3.70
C GLU A 453 4.15 -3.26 3.22
N GLY A 454 3.33 -4.19 2.74
CA GLY A 454 1.94 -3.90 2.35
C GLY A 454 0.92 -4.14 3.45
N GLU A 455 -0.24 -3.51 3.28
CA GLU A 455 -1.38 -3.47 4.22
C GLU A 455 -1.09 -2.79 5.57
N GLY A 456 -0.90 -1.46 5.52
CA GLY A 456 -1.03 -0.62 6.70
C GLY A 456 -2.49 -0.51 7.16
N LYS A 457 -2.73 -0.65 8.48
CA LYS A 457 -4.04 -0.37 9.08
C LYS A 457 -4.46 1.07 8.73
N ARG A 458 -5.77 1.32 8.58
CA ARG A 458 -6.25 2.70 8.48
C ARG A 458 -5.91 3.44 9.78
N VAL A 459 -5.45 4.67 9.63
CA VAL A 459 -5.22 5.62 10.71
C VAL A 459 -6.56 6.30 11.01
N SER A 460 -7.02 6.29 12.24
CA SER A 460 -8.15 7.10 12.71
C SER A 460 -7.71 7.93 13.92
N PHE A 461 -8.31 9.11 14.09
CA PHE A 461 -8.26 9.81 15.39
C PHE A 461 -9.32 9.32 16.34
N ASN A 462 -10.43 8.86 15.78
CA ASN A 462 -11.53 8.23 16.46
C ASN A 462 -11.28 6.72 16.53
N GLU A 463 -11.05 6.20 17.71
CA GLU A 463 -10.99 4.75 17.93
C GLU A 463 -12.42 4.19 17.95
N ASP A 464 -12.56 2.89 17.69
CA ASP A 464 -13.88 2.27 17.83
C ASP A 464 -14.23 2.15 19.32
N PRO A 465 -15.49 2.40 19.72
CA PRO A 465 -15.96 2.14 21.07
C PRO A 465 -15.62 0.74 21.58
N VAL A 466 -14.94 0.64 22.72
CA VAL A 466 -14.60 -0.64 23.34
C VAL A 466 -15.75 -1.10 24.23
N LEU A 467 -16.33 -2.24 23.86
CA LEU A 467 -17.39 -2.88 24.63
C LEU A 467 -16.81 -3.88 25.64
N THR A 468 -17.20 -3.72 26.90
CA THR A 468 -17.10 -4.77 27.91
C THR A 468 -18.49 -5.30 28.18
N ILE A 469 -18.70 -6.59 27.93
CA ILE A 469 -20.00 -7.24 28.11
C ILE A 469 -19.92 -8.14 29.34
N GLY A 470 -20.86 -7.96 30.27
CA GLY A 470 -21.04 -8.85 31.40
C GLY A 470 -21.74 -10.16 30.98
N THR A 471 -21.65 -11.18 31.82
CA THR A 471 -22.51 -12.37 31.70
C THR A 471 -23.73 -12.16 32.59
N PHE A 472 -24.92 -12.13 31.98
CA PHE A 472 -26.18 -11.98 32.70
C PHE A 472 -27.22 -12.99 32.19
N LYS A 473 -28.02 -13.53 33.11
CA LYS A 473 -29.19 -14.35 32.81
C LYS A 473 -30.44 -13.62 33.26
N VAL A 474 -31.46 -13.62 32.41
CA VAL A 474 -32.78 -13.09 32.74
C VAL A 474 -33.58 -14.22 33.39
N ASP A 475 -34.06 -13.99 34.61
CA ASP A 475 -34.99 -14.91 35.26
C ASP A 475 -36.25 -15.04 34.40
N PRO A 476 -36.75 -16.26 34.14
CA PRO A 476 -38.02 -16.44 33.44
C PRO A 476 -39.15 -15.63 34.10
N TYR A 477 -40.12 -15.20 33.31
CA TYR A 477 -41.27 -14.37 33.74
C TYR A 477 -40.92 -12.91 34.11
N THR A 478 -39.69 -12.46 33.82
CA THR A 478 -39.29 -11.05 33.97
C THR A 478 -39.27 -10.37 32.60
N GLU A 479 -40.36 -9.69 32.23
CA GLU A 479 -40.35 -8.81 31.07
C GLU A 479 -39.50 -7.58 31.35
N LEU A 480 -38.62 -7.24 30.42
CA LEU A 480 -37.74 -6.07 30.49
C LEU A 480 -38.00 -5.20 29.27
N SER A 481 -37.94 -3.88 29.44
CA SER A 481 -37.75 -2.93 28.34
C SER A 481 -36.35 -3.05 27.72
N LYS A 482 -36.11 -2.37 26.59
CA LYS A 482 -34.78 -2.36 25.95
C LYS A 482 -33.74 -1.78 26.89
N GLU A 483 -34.08 -0.68 27.54
CA GLU A 483 -33.24 0.04 28.49
C GLU A 483 -32.92 -0.83 29.70
N GLU A 484 -33.93 -1.47 30.29
CA GLU A 484 -33.73 -2.39 31.41
C GLU A 484 -32.90 -3.62 31.01
N LEU A 485 -33.07 -4.15 29.80
CA LEU A 485 -32.27 -5.26 29.31
C LEU A 485 -30.80 -4.87 29.13
N ILE A 486 -30.51 -3.68 28.58
CA ILE A 486 -29.14 -3.16 28.45
C ILE A 486 -28.47 -3.02 29.82
N ASP A 487 -29.18 -2.41 30.79
CA ASP A 487 -28.68 -2.27 32.16
C ASP A 487 -28.35 -3.62 32.80
N ARG A 488 -29.20 -4.63 32.54
CA ARG A 488 -29.03 -5.99 33.06
C ARG A 488 -27.87 -6.74 32.44
N LEU A 489 -27.63 -6.56 31.14
CA LEU A 489 -26.47 -7.14 30.45
C LEU A 489 -25.14 -6.56 30.92
N ALA A 490 -25.17 -5.51 31.76
CA ALA A 490 -23.99 -4.86 32.33
C ALA A 490 -22.97 -4.49 31.24
N ILE A 491 -23.48 -4.06 30.09
CA ILE A 491 -22.67 -3.64 28.97
C ILE A 491 -22.07 -2.30 29.34
N LYS A 492 -20.77 -2.16 29.14
CA LYS A 492 -20.07 -0.90 29.29
C LYS A 492 -19.40 -0.55 27.98
N ALA A 493 -19.68 0.64 27.46
CA ALA A 493 -19.04 1.16 26.27
C ALA A 493 -18.10 2.30 26.68
N ILE A 494 -16.79 2.05 26.55
CA ILE A 494 -15.78 3.08 26.72
C ILE A 494 -15.17 3.39 25.36
N ASP A 495 -15.25 4.65 24.99
CA ASP A 495 -14.56 5.18 23.84
C ASP A 495 -13.40 6.07 24.29
N LEU A 496 -12.31 6.09 23.53
CA LEU A 496 -11.11 6.86 23.90
C LEU A 496 -11.41 8.37 23.79
N GLU A 497 -12.08 8.77 22.71
CA GLU A 497 -12.36 10.16 22.37
C GLU A 497 -13.60 10.74 23.04
N ASP A 498 -14.52 9.90 23.52
CA ASP A 498 -15.76 10.31 24.18
C ASP A 498 -15.81 9.96 25.69
N GLY A 499 -14.99 9.01 26.14
CA GLY A 499 -15.07 8.48 27.50
C GLY A 499 -16.18 7.42 27.65
N ASP A 500 -16.98 7.50 28.72
CA ASP A 500 -18.08 6.55 28.91
C ASP A 500 -19.29 6.95 28.06
N ILE A 501 -19.61 6.12 27.06
CA ILE A 501 -20.75 6.30 26.15
C ILE A 501 -21.73 5.14 26.25
N THR A 502 -21.78 4.49 27.42
CA THR A 502 -22.70 3.37 27.69
C THR A 502 -24.16 3.74 27.45
N ASP A 503 -24.52 5.02 27.64
CA ASP A 503 -25.85 5.55 27.37
C ASP A 503 -26.21 5.66 25.88
N LYS A 504 -25.24 5.51 24.97
CA LYS A 504 -25.44 5.49 23.51
C LYS A 504 -25.69 4.09 22.93
N ILE A 505 -25.82 3.05 23.78
CA ILE A 505 -26.11 1.68 23.31
C ILE A 505 -27.55 1.58 22.81
N GLU A 506 -27.73 1.04 21.61
CA GLU A 506 -29.04 0.76 21.02
C GLU A 506 -29.18 -0.71 20.64
N ILE A 507 -30.27 -1.37 21.03
CA ILE A 507 -30.64 -2.69 20.48
C ILE A 507 -31.34 -2.48 19.14
N ILE A 508 -30.62 -2.81 18.07
CA ILE A 508 -31.07 -2.62 16.69
C ILE A 508 -31.80 -3.84 16.12
N LYS A 509 -31.63 -5.05 16.69
CA LYS A 509 -32.32 -6.29 16.28
C LYS A 509 -32.52 -7.27 17.43
N GLY A 510 -33.54 -8.13 17.29
CA GLY A 510 -33.75 -9.33 18.12
C GLY A 510 -34.51 -9.11 19.43
N PHE A 511 -34.69 -7.86 19.90
CA PHE A 511 -35.41 -7.59 21.14
C PHE A 511 -36.87 -8.09 21.13
N GLU A 512 -37.59 -7.88 20.02
CA GLU A 512 -38.99 -8.30 19.88
C GLU A 512 -39.15 -9.82 19.80
N ASP A 513 -38.06 -10.55 19.54
CA ASP A 513 -38.05 -12.01 19.42
C ASP A 513 -37.73 -12.71 20.74
N ILE A 514 -37.45 -11.96 21.81
CA ILE A 514 -37.19 -12.53 23.14
C ILE A 514 -38.51 -12.97 23.77
N ASP A 515 -38.64 -14.28 23.99
CA ASP A 515 -39.70 -14.84 24.81
C ASP A 515 -39.20 -15.02 26.25
N PHE A 516 -39.51 -14.04 27.11
CA PHE A 516 -39.15 -14.06 28.53
C PHE A 516 -39.85 -15.17 29.35
N PHE A 517 -40.78 -15.92 28.75
CA PHE A 517 -41.50 -17.02 29.39
C PHE A 517 -40.95 -18.40 29.01
N THR A 518 -40.08 -18.46 28.00
CA THR A 518 -39.49 -19.70 27.51
C THR A 518 -38.00 -19.68 27.76
N GLU A 519 -37.48 -20.67 28.50
CA GLU A 519 -36.05 -20.82 28.68
C GLU A 519 -35.36 -21.00 27.34
N GLY A 520 -34.28 -20.27 27.10
CA GLY A 520 -33.61 -20.27 25.82
C GLY A 520 -32.58 -19.16 25.67
N ASP A 521 -31.86 -19.26 24.57
CA ASP A 521 -30.86 -18.30 24.14
C ASP A 521 -31.41 -17.49 22.98
N TYR A 522 -31.60 -16.19 23.19
CA TYR A 522 -32.21 -15.28 22.23
C TYR A 522 -31.14 -14.33 21.68
N PRO A 523 -30.83 -14.38 20.38
CA PRO A 523 -29.84 -13.50 19.79
C PRO A 523 -30.39 -12.08 19.65
N ILE A 524 -29.58 -11.10 20.05
CA ILE A 524 -29.83 -9.68 19.80
C ILE A 524 -28.62 -9.05 19.13
N THR A 525 -28.83 -7.95 18.42
CA THR A 525 -27.74 -7.12 17.89
C THR A 525 -27.82 -5.74 18.50
N ILE A 526 -26.71 -5.26 19.05
CA ILE A 526 -26.55 -3.90 19.55
C ILE A 526 -25.68 -3.06 18.62
N SER A 527 -25.87 -1.75 18.67
CA SER A 527 -25.07 -0.74 18.00
C SER A 527 -24.68 0.34 18.99
N ILE A 528 -23.42 0.78 18.95
CA ILE A 528 -22.93 1.97 19.67
C ILE A 528 -22.30 2.87 18.63
N THR A 529 -22.66 4.15 18.63
CA THR A 529 -22.03 5.16 17.78
C THR A 529 -21.46 6.27 18.66
N ASP A 530 -20.18 6.60 18.49
CA ASP A 530 -19.56 7.73 19.18
C ASP A 530 -19.92 9.08 18.55
N SER A 531 -19.33 10.17 19.07
CA SER A 531 -19.58 11.53 18.60
C SER A 531 -18.91 11.88 17.26
N GLU A 532 -17.96 11.06 16.80
CA GLU A 532 -17.28 11.23 15.50
C GLU A 532 -17.75 10.18 14.46
N GLU A 533 -18.90 9.56 14.69
CA GLU A 533 -19.60 8.63 13.80
C GLU A 533 -18.92 7.27 13.58
N ALA A 534 -17.98 6.81 14.44
CA ALA A 534 -17.61 5.39 14.40
C ALA A 534 -18.65 4.55 15.13
N THR A 535 -19.00 3.42 14.50
CA THR A 535 -20.08 2.56 14.95
C THR A 535 -19.58 1.14 15.16
N VAL A 536 -19.75 0.62 16.37
CA VAL A 536 -19.54 -0.79 16.70
C VAL A 536 -20.87 -1.52 16.73
N ILE A 537 -20.95 -2.59 15.95
CA ILE A 537 -22.09 -3.51 15.92
C ILE A 537 -21.65 -4.82 16.56
N GLN A 538 -22.41 -5.30 17.54
CA GLN A 538 -22.08 -6.53 18.26
C GLN A 538 -23.32 -7.42 18.42
N ASP A 539 -23.18 -8.69 18.04
CA ASP A 539 -24.17 -9.72 18.31
C ASP A 539 -23.95 -10.28 19.72
N LEU A 540 -25.05 -10.37 20.48
CA LEU A 540 -25.10 -10.87 21.84
C LEU A 540 -26.16 -11.97 21.96
N VAL A 541 -26.07 -12.76 23.03
CA VAL A 541 -27.08 -13.77 23.38
C VAL A 541 -27.65 -13.42 24.74
N VAL A 542 -28.97 -13.28 24.81
CA VAL A 542 -29.72 -13.15 26.06
C VAL A 542 -30.18 -14.54 26.46
N THR A 543 -29.69 -15.04 27.60
CA THR A 543 -30.14 -16.31 28.16
C THR A 543 -31.29 -16.07 29.13
N VAL A 544 -32.48 -16.58 28.80
CA VAL A 544 -33.62 -16.67 29.72
C VAL A 544 -33.54 -18.03 30.41
N GLY A 545 -33.44 -18.05 31.74
CA GLY A 545 -33.34 -19.27 32.51
C GLY A 545 -32.79 -19.05 33.92
N TRP A 546 -33.02 -20.04 34.79
CA TRP A 546 -32.63 -20.01 36.20
C TRP A 546 -31.10 -20.08 36.44
#